data_AF-A0A7V2WHN1-F1
#
_entry.id   AF-A0A7V2WHN1-F1
#
_cell.length_a   1.000
_cell.length_b   1.000
_cell.length_c   1.000
_cell.angle_alpha   90.00
_cell.angle_beta   90.00
_cell.angle_gamma   90.00
#
_symmetry.space_group_name_H-M   'P 1'
#
loop_
_entity.id
_entity.type
_entity.pdbx_description
1 polymer ?
#
loop_
_entity_poly.entity_id
_entity_poly.type
_entity_poly.pdbx_seq_one_letter_code
_entity_poly.pdbx_strand_id
1 'polypeptide(L)'
;MTTKPLSFANIHWINEQQGINVDADDRYFSDNPIAESDYVYLQGNELARRWQQSRGNDFTILELGYGTGLNFLLTQRLWCETQLANQNNFQHLNYISIDRSPIKTGDLQKFYKSWPQLAEYSQQLIHRLPMPVPGCHLLQFSDKEHLHSVDLFIHYAEAESVLDELVQNKNCRLDAIYLDGFSPRKNPALWTHSLFGQLANLSQ
;
A
#
# COMPACT_ATOMS: atom_id res chain seq x y z
N MET A 1 -7.39 -9.38 -25.80
CA MET A 1 -8.59 -9.05 -25.01
C MET A 1 -8.46 -7.59 -24.59
N THR A 2 -9.41 -6.73 -24.96
CA THR A 2 -9.42 -5.33 -24.53
C THR A 2 -9.81 -5.28 -23.06
N THR A 3 -8.84 -5.09 -22.16
CA THR A 3 -9.08 -4.89 -20.73
C THR A 3 -9.92 -3.63 -20.56
N LYS A 4 -11.11 -3.78 -19.98
CA LYS A 4 -11.99 -2.65 -19.67
C LYS A 4 -11.22 -1.70 -18.74
N PRO A 5 -11.18 -0.37 -19.00
CA PRO A 5 -10.52 0.56 -18.10
C PRO A 5 -11.17 0.49 -16.72
N LEU A 6 -10.35 0.54 -15.66
CA LEU A 6 -10.89 0.59 -14.30
C LEU A 6 -11.66 1.89 -14.11
N SER A 7 -12.72 1.80 -13.31
CA SER A 7 -13.45 2.98 -12.87
C SER A 7 -12.79 3.52 -11.61
N PHE A 8 -12.70 4.84 -11.51
CA PHE A 8 -12.30 5.48 -10.26
C PHE A 8 -13.32 5.17 -9.17
N ALA A 9 -12.85 5.09 -7.92
CA ALA A 9 -13.73 5.03 -6.77
C ALA A 9 -14.71 6.22 -6.76
N ASN A 10 -15.97 5.93 -6.45
CA ASN A 10 -16.98 6.96 -6.23
C ASN A 10 -16.94 7.40 -4.76
N ILE A 11 -16.53 8.65 -4.51
CA ILE A 11 -16.36 9.18 -3.15
C ILE A 11 -17.41 10.25 -2.85
N HIS A 12 -18.19 10.00 -1.80
CA HIS A 12 -19.04 11.01 -1.17
C HIS A 12 -18.33 11.63 0.03
N TRP A 13 -18.05 12.93 -0.05
CA TRP A 13 -17.39 13.67 1.03
C TRP A 13 -18.41 14.09 2.09
N ILE A 14 -18.21 13.64 3.33
CA ILE A 14 -19.04 14.05 4.47
C ILE A 14 -18.57 15.41 5.00
N ASN A 15 -17.25 15.64 4.96
CA ASN A 15 -16.59 16.89 5.32
C ASN A 15 -15.24 16.99 4.59
N GLU A 16 -14.39 17.97 4.94
CA GLU A 16 -13.10 18.18 4.27
C GLU A 16 -12.07 17.06 4.48
N GLN A 17 -12.27 16.20 5.50
CA GLN A 17 -11.32 15.19 5.95
C GLN A 17 -11.83 13.75 5.76
N GLN A 18 -13.14 13.55 5.61
CA GLN A 18 -13.77 12.23 5.57
C GLN A 18 -14.52 11.98 4.25
N GLY A 19 -14.09 10.94 3.53
CA GLY A 19 -14.76 10.40 2.35
C GLY A 19 -15.35 9.01 2.61
N ILE A 20 -16.54 8.77 2.06
CA ILE A 20 -17.20 7.45 1.97
C ILE A 20 -17.00 6.92 0.56
N ASN A 21 -16.51 5.69 0.43
CA ASN A 21 -16.60 4.95 -0.82
C ASN A 21 -18.05 4.48 -1.00
N VAL A 22 -18.74 5.03 -1.99
CA VAL A 22 -20.17 4.79 -2.22
C VAL A 22 -20.44 3.33 -2.58
N ASP A 23 -19.54 2.69 -3.32
CA ASP A 23 -19.72 1.31 -3.80
C ASP A 23 -19.55 0.29 -2.67
N ALA A 24 -18.65 0.57 -1.72
CA ALA A 24 -18.49 -0.21 -0.51
C ALA A 24 -19.46 0.19 0.62
N ASP A 25 -20.05 1.39 0.52
CA ASP A 25 -20.83 2.04 1.59
C ASP A 25 -20.05 1.99 2.92
N ASP A 26 -18.79 2.44 2.86
CA ASP A 26 -17.85 2.41 3.97
C ASP A 26 -16.84 3.58 3.88
N ARG A 27 -16.23 3.91 5.02
CA ARG A 27 -15.20 4.96 5.12
C ARG A 27 -13.85 4.41 4.71
N TYR A 28 -12.99 5.27 4.17
CA TYR A 28 -11.60 4.89 3.88
C TYR A 28 -10.74 4.72 5.13
N PHE A 29 -11.10 5.36 6.22
CA PHE A 29 -10.37 5.30 7.49
C PHE A 29 -11.24 5.81 8.65
N SER A 30 -10.81 5.51 9.89
CA SER A 30 -11.42 5.98 11.12
C SER A 30 -11.08 7.45 11.44
N ASP A 31 -11.54 7.95 12.58
CA ASP A 31 -11.29 9.34 13.00
C ASP A 31 -9.79 9.63 13.28
N ASN A 32 -8.96 8.61 13.57
CA ASN A 32 -7.53 8.75 13.83
C ASN A 32 -6.69 7.87 12.87
N PRO A 33 -6.74 8.15 11.56
CA PRO A 33 -6.24 7.24 10.52
C PRO A 33 -4.76 6.89 10.68
N ILE A 34 -3.92 7.89 10.99
CA ILE A 34 -2.48 7.68 11.12
C ILE A 34 -2.13 6.80 12.31
N ALA A 35 -2.75 7.04 13.47
CA ALA A 35 -2.44 6.27 14.67
C ALA A 35 -2.92 4.83 14.55
N GLU A 36 -4.07 4.62 13.92
CA GLU A 36 -4.59 3.28 13.64
C GLU A 36 -3.70 2.53 12.65
N SER A 37 -3.37 3.12 11.51
CA SER A 37 -2.49 2.48 10.51
C SER A 37 -1.10 2.18 11.07
N ASP A 38 -0.53 3.09 11.87
CA ASP A 38 0.75 2.87 12.54
C ASP A 38 0.67 1.68 13.50
N TYR A 39 -0.37 1.59 14.33
CA TYR A 39 -0.56 0.50 15.27
C TYR A 39 -0.82 -0.85 14.57
N VAL A 40 -1.76 -0.90 13.64
CA VAL A 40 -2.23 -2.13 13.01
C VAL A 40 -1.18 -2.69 12.04
N TYR A 41 -0.62 -1.86 11.18
CA TYR A 41 0.21 -2.33 10.06
C TYR A 41 1.69 -2.24 10.35
N LEU A 42 2.19 -1.08 10.82
CA LEU A 42 3.61 -0.88 11.03
C LEU A 42 4.08 -1.60 12.31
N GLN A 43 3.44 -1.32 13.45
CA GLN A 43 3.75 -1.95 14.72
C GLN A 43 3.29 -3.41 14.75
N GLY A 44 2.11 -3.72 14.21
CA GLY A 44 1.59 -5.09 14.13
C GLY A 44 2.47 -6.06 13.32
N ASN A 45 3.21 -5.57 12.33
CA ASN A 45 4.23 -6.35 11.61
C ASN A 45 5.65 -6.16 12.18
N GLU A 46 5.81 -5.39 13.25
CA GLU A 46 7.06 -5.07 13.93
C GLU A 46 8.16 -4.54 12.98
N LEU A 47 7.77 -3.74 11.98
CA LEU A 47 8.64 -3.40 10.85
C LEU A 47 9.96 -2.77 11.27
N ALA A 48 9.92 -1.74 12.12
CA ALA A 48 11.13 -1.09 12.61
C ALA A 48 12.08 -2.09 13.27
N ARG A 49 11.57 -2.94 14.17
CA ARG A 49 12.39 -3.97 14.84
C ARG A 49 12.98 -4.94 13.83
N ARG A 50 12.19 -5.43 12.87
CA ARG A 50 12.62 -6.42 11.88
C ARG A 50 13.69 -5.86 10.94
N TRP A 51 13.54 -4.64 10.47
CA TRP A 51 14.54 -3.96 9.65
C TRP A 51 15.87 -3.74 10.40
N GLN A 52 15.79 -3.51 11.71
CA GLN A 52 16.98 -3.31 12.54
C GLN A 52 17.70 -4.60 12.92
N GLN A 53 16.96 -5.69 13.11
CA GLN A 53 17.50 -6.94 13.67
C GLN A 53 17.78 -8.01 12.62
N SER A 54 17.13 -7.94 11.46
CA SER A 54 17.32 -8.90 10.37
C SER A 54 18.24 -8.30 9.32
N ARG A 55 18.82 -9.16 8.47
CA ARG A 55 19.64 -8.75 7.33
C ARG A 55 19.06 -9.34 6.05
N GLY A 56 19.12 -8.57 4.99
CA GLY A 56 18.71 -8.98 3.65
C GLY A 56 19.03 -7.89 2.65
N ASN A 57 18.90 -8.20 1.37
CA ASN A 57 19.01 -7.16 0.34
C ASN A 57 17.68 -6.40 0.20
N ASP A 58 16.59 -7.16 0.24
CA ASP A 58 15.23 -6.68 -0.04
C ASP A 58 14.30 -7.02 1.12
N PHE A 59 13.34 -6.13 1.40
CA PHE A 59 12.19 -6.38 2.27
C PHE A 59 10.92 -6.14 1.46
N THR A 60 10.02 -7.11 1.40
CA THR A 60 8.84 -7.04 0.53
C THR A 60 7.55 -7.02 1.34
N ILE A 61 6.73 -6.00 1.11
CA ILE A 61 5.41 -5.84 1.72
C ILE A 61 4.35 -5.98 0.63
N LEU A 62 3.28 -6.73 0.92
CA LEU A 62 2.07 -6.73 0.11
C LEU A 62 0.93 -6.04 0.84
N GLU A 63 0.21 -5.15 0.15
CA GLU A 63 -1.04 -4.55 0.60
C GLU A 63 -2.20 -4.95 -0.33
N LEU A 64 -3.29 -5.40 0.27
CA LEU A 64 -4.55 -5.65 -0.42
C LEU A 64 -5.52 -4.50 -0.19
N GLY A 65 -5.59 -3.57 -1.14
CA GLY A 65 -6.37 -2.33 -1.05
C GLY A 65 -5.47 -1.12 -0.83
N TYR A 66 -5.03 -0.49 -1.93
CA TYR A 66 -4.19 0.72 -1.85
C TYR A 66 -4.96 1.91 -1.24
N GLY A 67 -6.19 2.11 -1.70
CA GLY A 67 -7.07 3.16 -1.25
C GLY A 67 -6.43 4.54 -1.35
N THR A 68 -6.18 5.14 -0.18
CA THR A 68 -5.58 6.48 -0.09
C THR A 68 -4.05 6.45 -0.14
N GLY A 69 -3.41 5.28 -0.08
CA GLY A 69 -1.96 5.14 0.03
C GLY A 69 -1.39 5.51 1.40
N LEU A 70 -2.25 5.70 2.42
CA LEU A 70 -1.81 6.08 3.77
C LEU A 70 -0.78 5.12 4.37
N ASN A 71 -1.03 3.82 4.29
CA ASN A 71 -0.11 2.81 4.84
C ASN A 71 1.22 2.83 4.10
N PHE A 72 1.22 3.00 2.78
CA PHE A 72 2.45 3.20 2.01
C PHE A 72 3.21 4.45 2.47
N LEU A 73 2.55 5.61 2.61
CA LEU A 73 3.20 6.85 3.05
C LEU A 73 3.82 6.73 4.44
N LEU A 74 3.13 6.07 5.37
CA LEU A 74 3.64 5.81 6.72
C LEU A 74 4.82 4.84 6.68
N THR A 75 4.73 3.79 5.87
CA THR A 75 5.79 2.79 5.70
C THR A 75 7.04 3.43 5.10
N GLN A 76 6.89 4.25 4.07
CA GLN A 76 7.99 4.98 3.43
C GLN A 76 8.68 5.91 4.43
N ARG A 77 7.90 6.66 5.22
CA ARG A 77 8.45 7.53 6.27
C ARG A 77 9.25 6.73 7.30
N LEU A 78 8.67 5.65 7.83
CA LEU A 78 9.36 4.80 8.81
C LEU A 78 10.64 4.20 8.22
N TRP A 79 10.60 3.77 6.95
CA TRP A 79 11.78 3.28 6.25
C TRP A 79 12.88 4.34 6.26
N CYS A 80 12.62 5.55 5.75
CA CYS A 80 13.59 6.65 5.75
C CYS A 80 14.12 6.98 7.16
N GLU A 81 13.26 7.04 8.17
CA GLU A 81 13.65 7.30 9.57
C GLU A 81 14.59 6.20 10.11
N THR A 82 14.30 4.93 9.84
CA THR A 82 15.18 3.81 10.26
C THR A 82 16.52 3.79 9.54
N GLN A 83 16.58 4.27 8.30
CA GLN A 83 17.81 4.41 7.53
C GLN A 83 18.70 5.52 8.08
N LEU A 84 18.13 6.70 8.38
CA LEU A 84 18.89 7.82 8.98
C LEU A 84 19.52 7.46 10.33
N ALA A 85 18.91 6.53 11.06
CA ALA A 85 19.48 6.01 12.29
C ALA A 85 20.69 5.05 12.08
N ASN A 86 21.06 4.73 10.83
CA ASN A 86 22.05 3.70 10.45
C ASN A 86 21.73 2.31 11.04
N GLN A 87 20.46 2.02 11.33
CA GLN A 87 20.08 0.77 11.98
C GLN A 87 19.44 -0.23 11.01
N ASN A 88 19.03 0.18 9.81
CA ASN A 88 18.37 -0.72 8.88
C ASN A 88 19.41 -1.48 8.03
N ASN A 89 19.31 -2.82 8.02
CA ASN A 89 20.24 -3.68 7.29
C ASN A 89 19.74 -4.11 5.90
N PHE A 90 18.60 -3.61 5.44
CA PHE A 90 18.04 -3.86 4.12
C PHE A 90 18.33 -2.71 3.16
N GLN A 91 18.63 -3.02 1.89
CA GLN A 91 18.94 -2.04 0.85
C GLN A 91 17.68 -1.55 0.15
N HIS A 92 16.72 -2.44 -0.11
CA HIS A 92 15.52 -2.10 -0.89
C HIS A 92 14.25 -2.48 -0.15
N LEU A 93 13.27 -1.58 -0.16
CA LEU A 93 11.90 -1.85 0.23
C LEU A 93 11.04 -2.01 -1.02
N ASN A 94 10.50 -3.21 -1.23
CA ASN A 94 9.52 -3.48 -2.28
C ASN A 94 8.12 -3.42 -1.67
N TYR A 95 7.31 -2.47 -2.09
CA TYR A 95 5.92 -2.32 -1.65
C TYR A 95 4.99 -2.67 -2.81
N ILE A 96 4.32 -3.81 -2.71
CA ILE A 96 3.34 -4.26 -3.70
C ILE A 96 1.96 -3.91 -3.17
N SER A 97 1.19 -3.14 -3.92
CA SER A 97 -0.18 -2.83 -3.58
C SER A 97 -1.12 -3.25 -4.70
N ILE A 98 -2.29 -3.77 -4.35
CA ILE A 98 -3.31 -4.17 -5.33
C ILE A 98 -4.59 -3.35 -5.09
N ASP A 99 -5.10 -2.71 -6.14
CA ASP A 99 -6.31 -1.90 -6.08
C ASP A 99 -7.16 -2.04 -7.35
N ARG A 100 -8.47 -2.28 -7.18
CA ARG A 100 -9.45 -2.41 -8.27
C ARG A 100 -10.26 -1.14 -8.53
N SER A 101 -10.11 -0.11 -7.71
CA SER A 101 -10.91 1.11 -7.70
C SER A 101 -10.06 2.30 -7.25
N PRO A 102 -9.09 2.74 -8.08
CA PRO A 102 -8.18 3.82 -7.71
C PRO A 102 -8.94 5.12 -7.40
N ILE A 103 -8.39 5.93 -6.50
CA ILE A 103 -8.94 7.25 -6.16
C ILE A 103 -8.40 8.31 -7.12
N LYS A 104 -9.24 9.27 -7.51
CA LYS A 104 -8.81 10.41 -8.32
C LYS A 104 -7.78 11.25 -7.58
N THR A 105 -6.77 11.75 -8.28
CA THR A 105 -5.72 12.62 -7.70
C THR A 105 -6.30 13.83 -6.95
N GLY A 106 -7.37 14.45 -7.46
CA GLY A 106 -8.02 15.58 -6.78
C GLY A 106 -8.69 15.21 -5.45
N ASP A 107 -9.13 13.96 -5.29
CA ASP A 107 -9.68 13.45 -4.03
C ASP A 107 -8.55 12.99 -3.08
N LEU A 108 -7.49 12.37 -3.59
CA LEU A 108 -6.27 12.08 -2.82
C LEU A 108 -5.67 13.35 -2.22
N GLN A 109 -5.62 14.44 -2.98
CA GLN A 109 -5.15 15.74 -2.49
C GLN A 109 -5.96 16.26 -1.29
N LYS A 110 -7.26 15.98 -1.21
CA LYS A 110 -8.07 16.36 -0.06
C LYS A 110 -7.72 15.52 1.16
N PHE A 111 -7.56 14.20 0.99
CA PHE A 111 -7.10 13.34 2.08
C PHE A 111 -5.76 13.79 2.64
N TYR A 112 -4.79 14.07 1.78
CA TYR A 112 -3.44 14.44 2.21
C TYR A 112 -3.36 15.79 2.91
N LYS A 113 -4.30 16.73 2.67
CA LYS A 113 -4.39 17.96 3.46
C LYS A 113 -4.67 17.70 4.94
N SER A 114 -5.28 16.55 5.26
CA SER A 114 -5.56 16.14 6.65
C SER A 114 -4.32 15.58 7.34
N TRP A 115 -3.24 15.30 6.60
CA TRP A 115 -2.01 14.68 7.09
C TRP A 115 -0.77 15.53 6.77
N PRO A 116 -0.70 16.78 7.28
CA PRO A 116 0.42 17.68 6.98
C PRO A 116 1.79 17.11 7.36
N GLN A 117 1.86 16.22 8.36
CA GLN A 117 3.09 15.51 8.73
C GLN A 117 3.59 14.52 7.67
N LEU A 118 2.77 14.16 6.68
CA LEU A 118 3.13 13.33 5.54
C LEU A 118 3.24 14.15 4.23
N ALA A 119 3.26 15.49 4.32
CA ALA A 119 3.23 16.37 3.15
C ALA A 119 4.38 16.09 2.16
N GLU A 120 5.60 15.88 2.67
CA GLU A 120 6.76 15.58 1.84
C GLU A 120 6.56 14.31 0.99
N TYR A 121 6.20 13.20 1.65
CA TYR A 121 5.98 11.91 1.00
C TYR A 121 4.78 11.93 0.06
N SER A 122 3.66 12.52 0.50
CA SER A 122 2.42 12.59 -0.28
C SER A 122 2.57 13.46 -1.53
N GLN A 123 3.34 14.55 -1.47
CA GLN A 123 3.68 15.35 -2.64
C GLN A 123 4.53 14.53 -3.63
N GLN A 124 5.56 13.83 -3.16
CA GLN A 124 6.39 12.99 -4.04
C GLN A 124 5.56 11.90 -4.73
N LEU A 125 4.62 11.30 -4.00
CA LEU A 125 3.71 10.28 -4.53
C LEU A 125 2.78 10.86 -5.61
N ILE A 126 2.08 11.97 -5.32
CA ILE A 126 1.10 12.57 -6.27
C ILE A 126 1.71 12.86 -7.63
N HIS A 127 2.93 13.36 -7.67
CA HIS A 127 3.59 13.72 -8.93
C HIS A 127 3.99 12.49 -9.78
N ARG A 128 4.02 11.30 -9.16
CA ARG A 128 4.40 10.03 -9.80
C ARG A 128 3.21 9.10 -10.05
N LEU A 129 2.02 9.40 -9.51
CA LEU A 129 0.87 8.52 -9.63
C LEU A 129 0.52 8.25 -11.10
N PRO A 130 0.41 6.97 -11.50
CA PRO A 130 0.13 6.60 -12.86
C PRO A 130 -1.35 6.85 -13.19
N MET A 131 -1.64 6.95 -14.48
CA MET A 131 -3.02 6.85 -14.96
C MET A 131 -3.60 5.48 -14.55
N PRO A 132 -4.91 5.39 -14.22
CA PRO A 132 -5.57 4.16 -13.75
C PRO A 132 -5.82 3.14 -14.88
N VAL A 133 -4.76 2.77 -15.60
CA VAL A 133 -4.80 1.77 -16.66
C VAL A 133 -4.52 0.40 -16.04
N PRO A 134 -5.29 -0.65 -16.37
CA PRO A 134 -5.04 -1.99 -15.82
C PRO A 134 -3.60 -2.45 -16.00
N GLY A 135 -3.03 -3.08 -14.98
CA GLY A 135 -1.65 -3.60 -14.98
C GLY A 135 -0.83 -3.17 -13.77
N CYS A 136 0.47 -3.49 -13.81
CA CYS A 136 1.44 -3.15 -12.79
C CYS A 136 2.20 -1.86 -13.15
N HIS A 137 2.28 -0.92 -12.21
CA HIS A 137 2.96 0.36 -12.36
C HIS A 137 4.03 0.50 -11.29
N LEU A 138 5.28 0.76 -11.69
CA LEU A 138 6.40 0.96 -10.76
C LEU A 138 6.66 2.45 -10.54
N LEU A 139 6.67 2.86 -9.27
CA LEU A 139 7.08 4.18 -8.81
C LEU A 139 8.31 4.01 -7.92
N GLN A 140 9.42 4.62 -8.33
CA GLN A 140 10.69 4.51 -7.61
C GLN A 140 10.96 5.76 -6.79
N PHE A 141 11.32 5.56 -5.54
CA PHE A 141 11.71 6.58 -4.59
C PHE A 141 13.11 6.23 -4.07
N SER A 142 14.13 6.82 -4.70
CA SER A 142 15.52 6.68 -4.27
C SER A 142 16.04 8.01 -3.77
N ASP A 143 16.83 7.95 -2.71
CA ASP A 143 17.70 9.04 -2.32
C ASP A 143 19.04 8.86 -3.03
N LYS A 144 19.50 9.87 -3.76
CA LYS A 144 20.78 9.81 -4.48
C LYS A 144 21.98 9.78 -3.54
N GLU A 145 21.79 10.16 -2.28
CA GLU A 145 22.84 10.21 -1.27
C GLU A 145 22.92 8.92 -0.43
N HIS A 146 21.94 8.01 -0.56
CA HIS A 146 21.85 6.79 0.24
C HIS A 146 21.77 5.54 -0.64
N LEU A 147 22.31 4.43 -0.14
CA LEU A 147 22.24 3.12 -0.82
C LEU A 147 20.84 2.47 -0.73
N HIS A 148 19.84 3.19 -0.22
CA HIS A 148 18.53 2.65 0.09
C HIS A 148 17.45 3.20 -0.86
N SER A 149 16.55 2.34 -1.31
CA SER A 149 15.42 2.75 -2.17
C SER A 149 14.10 2.13 -1.73
N VAL A 150 13.01 2.76 -2.15
CA VAL A 150 11.65 2.25 -2.02
C VAL A 150 11.05 2.16 -3.41
N ASP A 151 10.63 0.97 -3.80
CA ASP A 151 9.92 0.69 -5.04
C ASP A 151 8.46 0.35 -4.71
N LEU A 152 7.53 1.16 -5.23
CA LEU A 152 6.09 0.93 -5.10
C LEU A 152 5.54 0.35 -6.41
N PHE A 153 5.06 -0.89 -6.35
CA PHE A 153 4.36 -1.57 -7.41
C PHE A 153 2.85 -1.45 -7.17
N ILE A 154 2.15 -0.64 -7.98
CA ILE A 154 0.70 -0.52 -7.92
C ILE A 154 0.09 -1.41 -9.00
N HIS A 155 -0.61 -2.46 -8.58
CA HIS A 155 -1.40 -3.31 -9.45
C HIS A 155 -2.85 -2.82 -9.52
N TYR A 156 -3.20 -2.29 -10.68
CA TYR A 156 -4.56 -1.94 -11.04
C TYR A 156 -5.27 -3.16 -11.61
N ALA A 157 -5.75 -4.03 -10.72
CA ALA A 157 -6.32 -5.33 -11.06
C ALA A 157 -7.14 -5.93 -9.89
N GLU A 158 -7.80 -7.06 -10.14
CA GLU A 158 -8.41 -7.88 -9.10
C GLU A 158 -7.33 -8.64 -8.31
N ALA A 159 -7.46 -8.68 -6.98
CA ALA A 159 -6.46 -9.25 -6.08
C ALA A 159 -6.11 -10.71 -6.42
N GLU A 160 -7.11 -11.54 -6.69
CA GLU A 160 -6.92 -12.97 -7.00
C GLU A 160 -6.00 -13.16 -8.22
N SER A 161 -6.19 -12.36 -9.27
CA SER A 161 -5.37 -12.46 -10.49
C SER A 161 -3.91 -12.11 -10.25
N VAL A 162 -3.63 -11.09 -9.44
CA VAL A 162 -2.26 -10.69 -9.11
C VAL A 162 -1.62 -11.72 -8.18
N LEU A 163 -2.35 -12.23 -7.21
CA LEU A 163 -1.84 -13.25 -6.30
C LEU A 163 -1.48 -14.55 -7.02
N ASP A 164 -2.28 -14.96 -8.01
CA ASP A 164 -1.94 -16.10 -8.88
C ASP A 164 -0.61 -15.88 -9.61
N GLU A 165 -0.38 -14.69 -10.15
CA GLU A 165 0.90 -14.34 -10.81
C GLU A 165 2.07 -14.36 -9.82
N LEU A 166 1.89 -13.78 -8.62
CA LEU A 166 2.92 -13.73 -7.59
C LEU A 166 3.28 -15.13 -7.07
N VAL A 167 2.30 -16.00 -6.82
CA VAL A 167 2.52 -17.39 -6.36
C VAL A 167 3.32 -18.19 -7.39
N GLN A 168 3.12 -17.94 -8.69
CA GLN A 168 3.87 -18.60 -9.76
C GLN A 168 5.33 -18.12 -9.81
N ASN A 169 5.61 -16.90 -9.35
CA ASN A 169 6.97 -16.38 -9.24
C ASN A 169 7.68 -16.96 -8.01
N LYS A 170 8.46 -18.01 -8.22
CA LYS A 170 9.20 -18.69 -7.14
C LYS A 170 10.17 -17.80 -6.36
N ASN A 171 10.58 -16.66 -6.92
CA ASN A 171 11.47 -15.71 -6.26
C ASN A 171 10.72 -14.64 -5.46
N CYS A 172 9.39 -14.55 -5.60
CA CYS A 172 8.57 -13.64 -4.80
C CYS A 172 8.32 -14.25 -3.43
N ARG A 173 8.74 -13.53 -2.38
CA ARG A 173 8.40 -13.84 -0.99
C ARG A 173 8.02 -12.55 -0.28
N LEU A 174 7.01 -12.65 0.57
CA LEU A 174 6.48 -11.52 1.32
C LEU A 174 7.00 -11.59 2.75
N ASP A 175 7.63 -10.50 3.18
CA ASP A 175 8.08 -10.33 4.54
C ASP A 175 6.95 -9.81 5.43
N ALA A 176 6.04 -8.98 4.91
CA ALA A 176 4.86 -8.52 5.63
C ALA A 176 3.65 -8.40 4.71
N ILE A 177 2.45 -8.54 5.29
CA ILE A 177 1.18 -8.47 4.56
C ILE A 177 0.26 -7.50 5.30
N TYR A 178 -0.24 -6.50 4.58
CA TYR A 178 -1.28 -5.58 5.03
C TYR A 178 -2.61 -6.00 4.40
N LEU A 179 -3.48 -6.59 5.21
CA LEU A 179 -4.83 -6.97 4.81
C LEU A 179 -5.78 -5.77 4.96
N ASP A 180 -5.56 -4.73 4.15
CA ASP A 180 -6.28 -3.45 4.26
C ASP A 180 -7.42 -3.29 3.23
N GLY A 181 -8.43 -4.14 3.35
CA GLY A 181 -9.64 -4.05 2.54
C GLY A 181 -10.83 -3.52 3.34
N PHE A 182 -11.85 -3.03 2.62
CA PHE A 182 -13.18 -2.87 3.23
C PHE A 182 -13.61 -4.17 3.92
N SER A 183 -14.34 -4.03 5.03
CA SER A 183 -14.69 -5.15 5.91
C SER A 183 -15.26 -6.37 5.16
N PRO A 184 -15.15 -7.59 5.71
CA PRO A 184 -15.63 -8.81 5.04
C PRO A 184 -17.08 -8.76 4.55
N ARG A 185 -17.94 -8.03 5.26
CA ARG A 185 -19.33 -7.81 4.85
C ARG A 185 -19.46 -6.94 3.60
N LYS A 186 -18.54 -6.00 3.40
CA LYS A 186 -18.55 -4.98 2.33
C LYS A 186 -17.74 -5.40 1.11
N ASN A 187 -16.69 -6.23 1.28
CA ASN A 187 -15.89 -6.72 0.16
C ASN A 187 -15.51 -8.21 0.32
N PRO A 188 -16.48 -9.13 0.34
CA PRO A 188 -16.24 -10.55 0.63
C PRO A 188 -15.24 -11.24 -0.31
N ALA A 189 -15.04 -10.70 -1.52
CA ALA A 189 -14.08 -11.22 -2.49
C ALA A 189 -12.62 -11.18 -1.99
N LEU A 190 -12.26 -10.22 -1.14
CA LEU A 190 -10.93 -10.15 -0.53
C LEU A 190 -10.74 -11.12 0.66
N TRP A 191 -11.82 -11.71 1.17
CA TRP A 191 -11.81 -12.48 2.42
C TRP A 191 -12.19 -13.93 2.19
N THR A 192 -11.55 -14.56 1.20
CA THR A 192 -11.82 -15.96 0.82
C THR A 192 -10.70 -16.89 1.29
N HIS A 193 -11.04 -18.15 1.53
CA HIS A 193 -10.04 -19.18 1.86
C HIS A 193 -8.99 -19.36 0.77
N SER A 194 -9.38 -19.24 -0.51
CA SER A 194 -8.45 -19.33 -1.65
C SER A 194 -7.37 -18.25 -1.55
N LEU A 195 -7.81 -17.01 -1.33
CA LEU A 195 -6.93 -15.85 -1.21
C LEU A 195 -5.98 -16.00 -0.01
N PHE A 196 -6.49 -16.38 1.17
CA PHE A 196 -5.63 -16.62 2.33
C PHE A 196 -4.63 -17.75 2.12
N GLY A 197 -5.00 -18.79 1.35
CA GLY A 197 -4.08 -19.86 0.95
C GLY A 197 -2.94 -19.36 0.08
N GLN A 198 -3.23 -18.47 -0.89
CA GLN A 198 -2.20 -17.83 -1.72
C GLN A 198 -1.25 -16.96 -0.87
N LEU A 199 -1.80 -16.15 0.05
CA LEU A 199 -1.00 -15.34 0.95
C LEU A 199 -0.08 -16.17 1.84
N ALA A 200 -0.60 -17.28 2.40
CA ALA A 200 0.20 -18.21 3.20
C ALA A 200 1.35 -18.83 2.39
N ASN A 201 1.14 -19.12 1.10
CA ASN A 201 2.19 -19.65 0.22
C ASN A 201 3.27 -18.61 -0.13
N LEU A 202 2.94 -17.32 -0.04
CA LEU A 202 3.84 -16.22 -0.33
C LEU A 202 4.61 -15.70 0.89
N SER A 203 4.05 -15.87 2.10
CA SER A 203 4.68 -15.44 3.35
C SER A 203 5.94 -16.23 3.68
N GLN A 204 6.94 -15.57 4.26
CA GLN A 204 8.08 -16.21 4.92
C GLN A 204 7.77 -16.57 6.38
#